data_AF-A0A2S2P0V6-F1
#
_entry.id   AF-A0A2S2P0V6-F1
#
_cell.length_a   1.000
_cell.length_b   1.000
_cell.length_c   1.000
_cell.angle_alpha   90.00
_cell.angle_beta   90.00
_cell.angle_gamma   90.00
#
_symmetry.space_group_name_H-M   'P 1'
#
loop_
_entity.id
_entity.type
_entity.pdbx_description
1 polymer ?
#
loop_
_entity_poly.entity_id
_entity_poly.type
_entity_poly.pdbx_seq_one_letter_code
_entity_poly.pdbx_strand_id
1 'polypeptide(L)'
;MGDNNEIITCDIPEMEGCMPLQPVEDVTTISPKTKNKNGKFVSSRQKIMVVNIYKDIISNTPDKKYVDIINRIRELTGLGRDTIKNTTREYKTTKKVSSPNKKRLKASLFEKLMIWIVQDYVGPFILFG
;
A
#
# COMPACT_ATOMS: atom_id res chain seq x y z
N MET A 1 -3.70 75.33 26.88
CA MET A 1 -3.53 75.74 25.47
C MET A 1 -2.56 74.75 24.87
N GLY A 2 -3.00 73.72 24.16
CA GLY A 2 -3.73 73.76 22.89
C GLY A 2 -2.76 73.17 21.87
N ASP A 3 -2.87 71.87 21.62
CA ASP A 3 -3.46 71.28 20.41
C ASP A 3 -2.39 71.08 19.34
N ASN A 4 -2.40 69.91 18.69
CA ASN A 4 -2.30 69.72 17.24
C ASN A 4 -1.94 68.26 16.96
N ASN A 5 -3.03 67.53 16.78
CA ASN A 5 -3.17 66.14 16.46
C ASN A 5 -3.59 66.10 15.00
N GLU A 6 -2.76 65.54 14.12
CA GLU A 6 -3.19 65.08 12.78
C GLU A 6 -2.49 63.74 12.49
N ILE A 7 -3.20 62.64 12.72
CA ILE A 7 -3.88 61.78 11.73
C ILE A 7 -2.87 60.94 10.92
N ILE A 8 -3.01 59.62 10.97
CA ILE A 8 -3.12 58.74 9.79
C ILE A 8 -3.55 57.34 10.26
N THR A 9 -4.83 57.07 10.03
CA THR A 9 -5.35 55.87 9.37
C THR A 9 -4.84 54.51 9.84
N CYS A 10 -5.73 53.72 10.43
CA CYS A 10 -6.51 52.75 9.66
C CYS A 10 -7.41 51.99 10.61
N ASP A 11 -8.71 52.11 10.38
CA ASP A 11 -9.72 51.19 10.90
C ASP A 11 -9.30 49.76 10.51
N ILE A 12 -8.95 48.95 11.51
CA ILE A 12 -8.89 47.51 11.37
C ILE A 12 -10.32 47.04 11.62
N PRO A 13 -11.03 46.45 10.64
CA PRO A 13 -12.30 45.81 10.94
C PRO A 13 -12.06 44.66 11.91
N GLU A 14 -12.69 44.78 13.08
CA GLU A 14 -12.86 43.72 14.05
C GLU A 14 -13.57 42.54 13.38
N MET A 15 -12.80 41.51 13.01
CA MET A 15 -13.37 40.21 12.70
C MET A 15 -13.54 39.46 14.03
N GLU A 16 -14.61 39.82 14.73
CA GLU A 16 -15.20 39.01 15.80
C GLU A 16 -15.56 37.64 15.24
N GLY A 17 -14.89 36.60 15.76
CA GLY A 17 -15.04 35.23 15.30
C GLY A 17 -14.20 34.26 16.12
N CYS A 18 -14.60 34.05 17.38
CA CYS A 18 -14.09 33.02 18.27
C CYS A 18 -13.97 31.65 17.58
N MET A 19 -12.76 31.08 17.57
CA MET A 19 -12.63 29.66 17.87
C MET A 19 -11.31 29.41 18.60
N PRO A 20 -11.32 29.00 19.89
CA PRO A 20 -10.10 28.55 20.54
C PRO A 20 -9.60 27.30 19.82
N LEU A 21 -8.31 27.29 19.50
CA LEU A 21 -7.60 26.13 18.95
C LEU A 21 -7.80 24.95 19.91
N GLN A 22 -8.69 24.02 19.54
CA GLN A 22 -8.67 22.70 20.15
C GLN A 22 -7.35 22.04 19.76
N PRO A 23 -6.66 21.35 20.69
CA PRO A 23 -5.52 20.53 20.31
C PRO A 23 -6.03 19.50 19.31
N VAL A 24 -5.53 19.55 18.08
CA VAL A 24 -5.77 18.51 17.09
C VAL A 24 -5.09 17.26 17.65
N GLU A 25 -5.84 16.47 18.41
CA GLU A 25 -5.40 15.16 18.85
C GLU A 25 -5.15 14.34 17.60
N ASP A 26 -3.88 13.97 17.42
CA ASP A 26 -3.38 13.10 16.37
C ASP A 26 -3.87 11.67 16.67
N VAL A 27 -5.18 11.46 16.54
CA VAL A 27 -5.79 10.13 16.56
C VAL A 27 -5.45 9.50 15.22
N THR A 28 -4.23 8.97 15.15
CA THR A 28 -3.86 7.98 14.18
C THR A 28 -4.74 6.77 14.44
N THR A 29 -5.94 6.73 13.83
CA THR A 29 -6.75 5.52 13.70
C THR A 29 -5.99 4.55 12.80
N ILE A 30 -4.97 3.90 13.37
CA ILE A 30 -4.19 2.88 12.71
C ILE A 30 -5.09 1.66 12.62
N SER A 31 -5.56 1.34 11.41
CA SER A 31 -6.20 0.06 11.14
C SER A 31 -5.33 -1.07 11.71
N PRO A 32 -5.91 -2.12 12.32
CA PRO A 32 -5.14 -3.20 12.93
C PRO A 32 -4.13 -3.74 11.92
N LYS A 33 -2.83 -3.59 12.22
CA LYS A 33 -1.74 -4.19 11.44
C LYS A 33 -1.78 -5.70 11.60
N THR A 34 -2.73 -6.31 10.91
CA THR A 34 -2.94 -7.75 10.96
C THR A 34 -1.83 -8.39 10.14
N LYS A 35 -0.98 -9.16 10.82
CA LYS A 35 0.08 -9.93 10.15
C LYS A 35 -0.56 -10.85 9.11
N ASN A 36 0.06 -10.95 7.94
CA ASN A 36 -0.41 -11.88 6.91
C ASN A 36 -0.46 -13.30 7.49
N LYS A 37 -1.62 -13.97 7.42
CA LYS A 37 -1.78 -15.33 7.97
C LYS A 37 -0.77 -16.27 7.30
N ASN A 38 -0.21 -17.20 8.06
CA ASN A 38 0.72 -18.20 7.52
C ASN A 38 0.08 -18.95 6.33
N GLY A 39 0.87 -19.19 5.28
CA GLY A 39 0.39 -19.82 4.04
C GLY A 39 -0.28 -18.87 3.03
N LYS A 40 -0.57 -17.62 3.39
CA LYS A 40 -1.05 -16.62 2.43
C LYS A 40 0.11 -16.11 1.58
N PHE A 41 -0.08 -16.14 0.26
CA PHE A 41 0.88 -15.63 -0.71
C PHE A 41 1.13 -14.12 -0.57
N VAL A 42 2.39 -13.69 -0.75
CA VAL A 42 2.79 -12.28 -0.76
C VAL A 42 2.86 -11.78 -2.19
N SER A 43 1.98 -10.83 -2.50
CA SER A 43 1.79 -10.29 -3.84
C SER A 43 3.01 -9.52 -4.38
N SER A 44 3.06 -9.36 -5.71
CA SER A 44 4.09 -8.57 -6.39
C SER A 44 4.20 -7.16 -5.83
N ARG A 45 3.06 -6.49 -5.63
CA ARG A 45 3.01 -5.13 -5.07
C ARG A 45 3.66 -5.05 -3.69
N GLN A 46 3.38 -6.03 -2.83
CA GLN A 46 3.98 -6.10 -1.50
C GLN A 46 5.50 -6.33 -1.57
N LYS A 47 5.97 -7.23 -2.45
CA LYS A 47 7.41 -7.43 -2.62
C LYS A 47 8.13 -6.20 -3.18
N ILE A 48 7.50 -5.47 -4.11
CA ILE A 48 8.03 -4.21 -4.65
C ILE A 48 8.12 -3.16 -3.53
N MET A 49 7.09 -3.05 -2.69
CA MET A 49 7.11 -2.16 -1.53
C MET A 49 8.28 -2.46 -0.59
N VAL A 50 8.54 -3.74 -0.30
CA VAL A 50 9.71 -4.16 0.50
C VAL A 50 11.02 -3.67 -0.12
N VAL A 51 11.20 -3.81 -1.43
CA VAL A 51 12.43 -3.37 -2.10
C VAL A 51 12.58 -1.86 -2.14
N ASN A 52 11.49 -1.12 -2.32
CA ASN A 52 11.54 0.34 -2.29
C ASN A 52 11.96 0.84 -0.91
N ILE A 53 11.37 0.30 0.16
CA ILE A 53 11.77 0.64 1.54
C ILE A 53 13.23 0.23 1.80
N TYR A 54 13.65 -0.93 1.33
CA TYR A 54 15.04 -1.38 1.46
C TYR A 54 16.03 -0.42 0.78
N LYS A 55 15.72 0.05 -0.44
CA LYS A 55 16.52 1.05 -1.15
C LYS A 55 16.60 2.35 -0.37
N ASP A 56 15.47 2.83 0.12
CA ASP A 56 15.36 4.05 0.92
C ASP A 56 16.19 3.98 2.22
N ILE A 57 16.14 2.87 2.95
CA ILE A 57 16.92 2.70 4.18
C ILE A 57 18.43 2.74 3.90
N ILE A 58 18.88 2.13 2.81
CA ILE A 58 20.31 2.08 2.45
C ILE A 58 20.80 3.41 1.92
N SER A 59 19.99 4.15 1.18
CA SER A 59 20.36 5.49 0.71
C SER A 59 20.48 6.48 1.87
N ASN A 60 19.57 6.40 2.86
CA ASN A 60 19.58 7.31 4.01
C ASN A 60 20.61 6.89 5.09
N THR A 61 20.82 5.58 5.28
CA THR A 61 21.65 5.05 6.36
C THR A 61 22.44 3.82 5.92
N PRO A 62 23.63 3.99 5.31
CA PRO A 62 24.40 2.88 4.73
C PRO A 62 25.02 1.94 5.77
N ASP A 63 25.22 2.38 7.02
CA ASP A 63 25.92 1.63 8.07
C ASP A 63 24.98 0.79 8.98
N LYS A 64 23.70 0.67 8.63
CA LYS A 64 22.76 -0.11 9.44
C LYS A 64 22.98 -1.61 9.30
N LYS A 65 22.92 -2.31 10.44
CA LYS A 65 22.94 -3.78 10.47
C LYS A 65 21.75 -4.33 9.71
N TYR A 66 21.96 -5.41 8.97
CA TYR A 66 20.93 -6.06 8.17
C TYR A 66 19.70 -6.46 9.00
N VAL A 67 19.91 -6.89 10.25
CA VAL A 67 18.82 -7.28 11.17
C VAL A 67 17.89 -6.10 11.45
N ASP A 68 18.44 -4.90 11.65
CA ASP A 68 17.67 -3.70 11.95
C ASP A 68 16.87 -3.23 10.73
N ILE A 69 17.46 -3.37 9.53
CA ILE A 69 16.77 -3.11 8.26
C ILE A 69 15.54 -4.03 8.12
N ILE A 70 15.70 -5.32 8.39
CA ILE A 70 14.59 -6.29 8.30
C ILE A 70 13.50 -5.97 9.34
N ASN A 71 13.88 -5.63 10.57
CA ASN A 71 12.93 -5.25 11.63
C ASN A 71 12.16 -3.98 11.26
N ARG A 72 12.85 -2.97 10.72
CA ARG A 72 12.20 -1.75 10.25
C ARG A 72 11.20 -2.01 9.13
N ILE A 73 11.57 -2.81 8.13
CA ILE A 73 10.66 -3.19 7.05
C ILE A 73 9.46 -3.97 7.60
N ARG A 74 9.67 -4.84 8.59
CA ARG A 74 8.60 -5.60 9.24
C ARG A 74 7.60 -4.68 9.95
N GLU A 75 8.06 -3.67 10.66
CA GLU A 75 7.20 -2.68 11.33
C GLU A 75 6.36 -1.85 10.33
N LEU A 76 6.96 -1.50 9.20
CA LEU A 76 6.32 -0.70 8.16
C LEU A 76 5.30 -1.53 7.36
N THR A 77 5.67 -2.74 6.95
CA THR A 77 4.87 -3.56 6.02
C THR A 77 3.98 -4.61 6.68
N GLY A 78 4.26 -4.98 7.93
CA GLY A 78 3.55 -6.08 8.62
C GLY A 78 3.82 -7.47 8.04
N LEU A 79 4.83 -7.62 7.17
CA LEU A 79 5.19 -8.90 6.55
C LEU A 79 6.09 -9.75 7.46
N GLY A 80 6.07 -11.06 7.21
CA GLY A 80 6.93 -12.01 7.93
C GLY A 80 8.42 -11.78 7.65
N ARG A 81 9.27 -12.02 8.66
CA ARG A 81 10.73 -11.85 8.55
C ARG A 81 11.32 -12.66 7.39
N ASP A 82 10.90 -13.91 7.22
CA ASP A 82 11.41 -14.79 6.17
C ASP A 82 11.05 -14.30 4.78
N THR A 83 9.83 -13.79 4.59
CA THR A 83 9.41 -13.18 3.32
C THR A 83 10.29 -11.99 2.97
N ILE A 84 10.51 -11.10 3.93
CA ILE A 84 11.34 -9.90 3.72
C ILE A 84 12.77 -10.33 3.40
N LYS A 85 13.36 -11.22 4.20
CA LYS A 85 14.71 -11.74 4.00
C LYS A 85 14.86 -12.37 2.61
N ASN A 86 13.92 -13.20 2.19
CA ASN A 86 13.97 -13.86 0.90
C ASN A 86 13.83 -12.85 -0.25
N THR A 87 12.91 -11.89 -0.13
CA THR A 87 12.69 -10.83 -1.13
C THR A 87 13.93 -9.93 -1.27
N THR A 88 14.53 -9.52 -0.15
CA THR A 88 15.76 -8.72 -0.16
C THR A 88 16.94 -9.50 -0.72
N ARG A 89 17.05 -10.80 -0.41
CA ARG A 89 18.08 -11.69 -0.99
C ARG A 89 17.91 -11.83 -2.50
N GLU A 90 16.69 -12.13 -2.96
CA GLU A 90 16.34 -12.23 -4.38
C GLU A 90 16.71 -10.93 -5.12
N TYR A 91 16.36 -9.78 -4.54
CA TYR A 91 16.72 -8.48 -5.10
C TYR A 91 18.24 -8.24 -5.12
N LYS A 92 18.99 -8.62 -4.08
CA LYS A 92 20.46 -8.47 -4.06
C LYS A 92 21.12 -9.27 -5.19
N THR A 93 20.67 -10.51 -5.39
CA THR A 93 21.23 -11.43 -6.39
C THR A 93 20.82 -11.07 -7.81
N THR A 94 19.52 -10.82 -8.05
CA THR A 94 18.96 -10.68 -9.41
C THR A 94 18.74 -9.22 -9.81
N LYS A 95 18.82 -8.26 -8.87
CA LYS A 95 18.40 -6.85 -9.04
C LYS A 95 16.93 -6.65 -9.44
N LYS A 96 16.14 -7.74 -9.42
CA LYS A 96 14.73 -7.78 -9.77
C LYS A 96 13.96 -8.55 -8.72
N VAL A 97 12.70 -8.19 -8.54
CA VAL A 97 11.77 -8.90 -7.66
C VAL A 97 10.81 -9.69 -8.54
N SER A 98 10.90 -11.01 -8.49
CA SER A 98 9.95 -11.91 -9.14
C SER A 98 8.87 -12.29 -8.13
N SER A 99 7.63 -12.14 -8.53
CA SER A 99 6.48 -12.65 -7.81
C SER A 99 5.84 -13.71 -8.69
N PRO A 100 5.39 -14.85 -8.12
CA PRO A 100 4.45 -15.72 -8.78
C PRO A 100 3.37 -14.87 -9.46
N ASN A 101 3.39 -14.90 -10.78
CA ASN A 101 2.49 -14.11 -11.59
C ASN A 101 1.16 -14.84 -11.55
N LYS A 102 0.17 -14.28 -10.84
CA LYS A 102 -1.21 -14.77 -10.91
C LYS A 102 -1.70 -14.44 -12.32
N LYS A 103 -1.38 -15.28 -13.29
CA LYS A 103 -2.00 -15.21 -14.61
C LYS A 103 -3.49 -15.40 -14.37
N ARG A 104 -4.27 -14.34 -14.57
CA ARG A 104 -5.72 -14.47 -14.58
C ARG A 104 -6.04 -15.45 -15.71
N LEU A 105 -6.60 -16.61 -15.37
CA LEU A 105 -7.22 -17.50 -16.35
C LEU A 105 -8.44 -16.74 -16.89
N LYS A 106 -8.23 -15.90 -17.90
CA LYS A 106 -9.33 -15.39 -18.71
C LYS A 106 -9.68 -16.53 -19.65
N ALA A 107 -10.85 -17.14 -19.44
CA ALA A 107 -11.40 -18.04 -20.43
C ALA A 107 -11.43 -17.31 -21.77
N SER A 108 -10.76 -17.89 -22.77
CA SER A 108 -10.76 -17.33 -24.12
C SER A 108 -12.18 -17.35 -24.69
N LEU A 109 -12.47 -16.50 -25.68
CA LEU A 109 -13.75 -16.55 -26.42
C LEU A 109 -14.00 -17.94 -26.97
N PHE A 110 -12.94 -18.64 -27.38
CA PHE A 110 -12.98 -20.02 -27.86
C PHE A 110 -13.37 -21.03 -26.78
N GLU A 111 -12.77 -20.95 -25.57
CA GLU A 111 -13.18 -21.80 -24.44
C GLU A 111 -14.64 -21.56 -24.06
N LYS A 112 -15.11 -20.31 -24.08
CA LYS A 112 -16.52 -20.02 -23.87
C LYS A 112 -17.39 -20.67 -24.94
N LEU A 113 -17.06 -20.45 -26.22
CA LEU A 113 -17.80 -21.01 -27.34
C LEU A 113 -17.85 -22.54 -27.29
N MET A 114 -16.75 -23.20 -26.93
CA MET A 114 -16.70 -24.64 -26.74
C MET A 114 -17.57 -25.11 -25.57
N ILE A 115 -17.63 -24.38 -24.47
CA ILE A 115 -18.55 -24.69 -23.36
C ILE A 115 -20.01 -24.57 -23.82
N TRP A 116 -20.37 -23.52 -24.59
CA TRP A 116 -21.72 -23.36 -25.16
C TRP A 116 -22.07 -24.51 -26.12
N ILE A 117 -21.16 -24.84 -27.05
CA ILE A 117 -21.36 -25.93 -28.02
C ILE A 117 -21.51 -27.27 -27.29
N VAL A 118 -20.67 -27.58 -26.31
CA VAL A 118 -20.77 -28.85 -25.57
C VAL A 118 -22.08 -28.92 -24.75
N GLN A 119 -22.53 -27.80 -24.16
CA GLN A 119 -23.81 -27.74 -23.44
C GLN A 119 -25.00 -27.99 -24.38
N ASP A 120 -24.97 -27.41 -25.58
CA ASP A 120 -26.05 -27.52 -26.58
C ASP A 120 -26.08 -28.88 -27.29
N TYR A 121 -24.93 -29.53 -27.50
CA TYR A 121 -24.85 -30.81 -28.23
C TYR A 121 -24.89 -32.06 -27.33
N VAL A 122 -24.45 -31.98 -26.08
CA VAL A 122 -24.42 -33.14 -25.15
C VAL A 122 -25.64 -33.18 -24.21
N GLY A 123 -26.24 -32.01 -23.90
CA GLY A 123 -27.43 -31.89 -23.07
C GLY A 123 -28.68 -32.67 -23.56
N PRO A 124 -29.03 -32.67 -24.86
CA PRO A 124 -30.24 -33.36 -25.32
C PRO A 124 -30.10 -34.89 -25.41
N PHE A 125 -28.90 -35.46 -25.27
CA PHE A 125 -28.70 -36.92 -25.38
C PHE A 125 -29.00 -37.70 -24.09
N ILE A 126 -29.14 -37.03 -22.93
CA ILE A 126 -29.37 -37.70 -21.64
C ILE A 126 -30.84 -37.62 -21.17
N LEU A 127 -31.72 -36.90 -21.89
CA LEU A 127 -33.14 -36.76 -21.54
C LEU A 127 -34.11 -37.64 -22.35
N PHE A 128 -33.62 -38.41 -23.31
CA PHE A 128 -34.44 -39.30 -24.17
C PHE A 128 -33.97 -40.76 -24.18
N GLY A 129 -33.17 -41.18 -23.20
CA GLY A 129 -32.76 -42.57 -22.99
C GLY A 129 -33.58 -43.27 -21.91
#